data_AF-A0A496XR53-F1
#
_entry.id   AF-A0A496XR53-F1
#
_cell.length_a   1.000
_cell.length_b   1.000
_cell.length_c   1.000
_cell.angle_alpha   90.00
_cell.angle_beta   90.00
_cell.angle_gamma   90.00
#
_symmetry.space_group_name_H-M   'P 1'
#
loop_
_entity.id
_entity.type
_entity.pdbx_description
1 polymer ?
#
loop_
_entity_poly.entity_id
_entity_poly.type
_entity_poly.pdbx_seq_one_letter_code
_entity_poly.pdbx_strand_id
1 'polypeptide(L)'
;MTSTYLNQRELKGFLKLADVMIPGEGDLPSFSSTNFVNFIDLVLEEVNDTDLGDLKFLFGLLAIMPNFLIHWSMLFVENFQIGPDFLKGNLAKIEIGLKGIIYSLYYSRLPDHNADGDKIFKVLGWETNIPGLQKQNNTQKEKELCNGGERPAQFL
;
A
#
# COMPACT_ATOMS: atom_id res chain seq x y z
N MET A 1 6.87 -2.51 13.94
CA MET A 1 5.80 -1.95 13.10
C MET A 1 5.05 -0.95 13.94
N THR A 2 5.15 0.33 13.59
CA THR A 2 4.47 1.42 14.27
C THR A 2 3.87 2.30 13.19
N SER A 3 2.58 2.59 13.31
CA SER A 3 1.85 3.52 12.45
C SER A 3 1.23 4.58 13.36
N THR A 4 1.22 5.81 12.88
CA THR A 4 0.60 6.97 13.55
C THR A 4 -0.92 6.89 13.45
N TYR A 5 -1.43 6.30 12.35
CA TYR A 5 -2.85 6.24 12.05
C TYR A 5 -3.48 4.90 12.43
N LEU A 6 -2.76 3.78 12.30
CA LEU A 6 -3.27 2.44 12.55
C LEU A 6 -2.71 1.82 13.83
N ASN A 7 -3.57 1.14 14.59
CA ASN A 7 -3.13 0.31 15.71
C ASN A 7 -2.57 -1.05 15.24
N GLN A 8 -1.99 -1.85 16.15
CA GLN A 8 -1.39 -3.15 15.81
C GLN A 8 -2.39 -4.15 15.21
N ARG A 9 -3.66 -4.10 15.63
CA ARG A 9 -4.68 -5.00 15.12
C ARG A 9 -5.05 -4.62 13.68
N GLU A 10 -5.24 -3.33 13.41
CA GLU A 10 -5.50 -2.81 12.07
C GLU A 10 -4.33 -3.09 11.13
N LEU A 11 -3.09 -2.83 11.56
CA LEU A 11 -1.89 -3.18 10.81
C LEU A 11 -1.83 -4.67 10.46
N LYS A 12 -2.18 -5.54 11.41
CA LYS A 12 -2.28 -6.99 11.16
C LYS A 12 -3.34 -7.33 10.11
N GLY A 13 -4.50 -6.67 10.16
CA GLY A 13 -5.55 -6.84 9.16
C GLY A 13 -5.12 -6.40 7.77
N PHE A 14 -4.49 -5.23 7.68
CA PHE A 14 -3.91 -4.72 6.44
C PHE A 14 -2.86 -5.69 5.87
N LEU A 15 -1.90 -6.16 6.69
CA LEU A 15 -0.87 -7.09 6.23
C LEU A 15 -1.46 -8.40 5.70
N LYS A 16 -2.47 -8.96 6.38
CA LYS A 16 -3.13 -10.18 5.90
C LYS A 16 -3.83 -9.96 4.57
N LEU A 17 -4.46 -8.81 4.38
CA LEU A 17 -5.05 -8.45 3.09
C LEU A 17 -3.97 -8.29 2.01
N ALA A 18 -2.89 -7.58 2.32
CA ALA A 18 -1.79 -7.33 1.41
C ALA A 18 -1.09 -8.62 0.98
N ASP A 19 -0.86 -9.56 1.91
CA ASP A 19 -0.31 -10.88 1.61
C ASP A 19 -1.29 -11.76 0.81
N VAL A 20 -2.60 -11.59 0.99
CA VAL A 20 -3.59 -12.29 0.16
C VAL A 20 -3.58 -11.77 -1.28
N MET A 21 -3.37 -10.46 -1.48
CA MET A 21 -3.25 -9.86 -2.82
C MET A 21 -1.88 -10.11 -3.45
N ILE A 22 -0.82 -10.10 -2.64
CA ILE A 22 0.58 -10.26 -3.07
C ILE A 22 1.23 -11.31 -2.15
N PRO A 23 0.93 -12.61 -2.37
CA PRO A 23 1.48 -13.69 -1.55
C PRO A 23 2.98 -13.92 -1.77
N GLY A 24 3.54 -13.34 -2.83
CA GLY A 24 4.88 -13.64 -3.32
C GLY A 24 4.85 -14.92 -4.16
N GLU A 25 5.35 -14.83 -5.40
CA GLU A 25 5.44 -15.96 -6.32
C GLU A 25 6.83 -15.96 -6.98
N GLY A 26 7.48 -17.13 -6.98
CA GLY A 26 8.83 -17.29 -7.53
C GLY A 26 9.83 -16.37 -6.84
N ASP A 27 10.44 -15.46 -7.61
CA ASP A 27 11.44 -14.50 -7.14
C ASP A 27 10.84 -13.21 -6.56
N LEU A 28 9.51 -13.02 -6.66
CA LEU A 28 8.82 -11.86 -6.10
C LEU A 28 8.54 -12.06 -4.60
N PRO A 29 8.96 -11.11 -3.75
CA PRO A 29 8.67 -11.17 -2.31
C PRO A 29 7.18 -11.03 -2.03
N SER A 30 6.71 -11.62 -0.92
CA SER A 30 5.39 -11.31 -0.35
C SER A 30 5.36 -9.86 0.17
N PHE A 31 4.19 -9.25 0.27
CA PHE A 31 4.09 -7.88 0.80
C PHE A 31 4.66 -7.75 2.21
N SER A 32 4.36 -8.68 3.11
CA SER A 32 4.89 -8.66 4.47
C SER A 32 6.41 -8.77 4.56
N SER A 33 7.08 -9.35 3.55
CA SER A 33 8.54 -9.45 3.52
C SER A 33 9.28 -8.18 3.07
N THR A 34 8.59 -7.21 2.45
CA THR A 34 9.24 -5.99 1.90
C THR A 34 9.37 -4.84 2.90
N ASN A 35 8.78 -4.96 4.09
CA ASN A 35 8.67 -3.88 5.09
C ASN A 35 7.94 -2.60 4.62
N PHE A 36 7.29 -2.61 3.44
CA PHE A 36 6.59 -1.44 2.91
C PHE A 36 5.43 -0.96 3.78
N VAL A 37 4.94 -1.79 4.69
CA VAL A 37 3.96 -1.41 5.71
C VAL A 37 4.39 -0.21 6.55
N ASN A 38 5.70 0.04 6.71
CA ASN A 38 6.19 1.20 7.45
C ASN A 38 5.88 2.54 6.77
N PHE A 39 5.55 2.52 5.48
CA PHE A 39 5.22 3.71 4.69
C PHE A 39 3.72 3.91 4.51
N ILE A 40 2.89 3.08 5.15
CA ILE A 40 1.44 3.20 5.06
C ILE A 40 0.94 4.58 5.53
N ASP A 41 1.62 5.18 6.50
CA ASP A 41 1.29 6.51 7.02
C ASP A 41 1.34 7.60 5.93
N LEU A 42 2.25 7.47 4.95
CA LEU A 42 2.32 8.41 3.81
C LEU A 42 1.07 8.38 2.95
N VAL A 43 0.42 7.21 2.86
CA VAL A 43 -0.82 7.05 2.09
C VAL A 43 -2.01 7.50 2.93
N LEU A 44 -2.01 7.19 4.23
CA LEU A 44 -3.11 7.52 5.14
C LEU A 44 -3.18 9.01 5.52
N GLU A 45 -2.06 9.75 5.43
CA GLU A 45 -2.03 11.19 5.66
C GLU A 45 -2.91 11.97 4.66
N GLU A 46 -3.06 11.46 3.44
CA GLU A 46 -3.86 12.08 2.37
C GLU A 46 -5.34 11.65 2.39
N VAL A 47 -5.74 10.77 3.32
CA VAL A 47 -7.11 10.26 3.42
C VAL A 47 -7.92 11.14 4.38
N ASN A 48 -9.14 11.50 3.99
CA ASN A 48 -10.05 12.26 4.86
C ASN A 48 -10.39 11.48 6.14
N ASP A 49 -10.62 12.18 7.25
CA ASP A 49 -10.87 11.57 8.57
C ASP A 49 -12.01 10.53 8.59
N THR A 50 -13.08 10.78 7.83
CA THR A 50 -14.21 9.84 7.72
C THR A 50 -13.80 8.53 7.06
N ASP A 51 -13.11 8.63 5.91
CA ASP A 51 -12.64 7.47 5.15
C ASP A 51 -11.57 6.70 5.94
N LEU A 52 -10.74 7.41 6.71
CA LEU A 52 -9.76 6.80 7.61
C LEU A 52 -10.44 5.97 8.70
N GLY A 53 -11.53 6.46 9.28
CA GLY A 53 -12.34 5.73 10.25
C GLY A 53 -12.91 4.42 9.69
N ASP A 54 -13.47 4.49 8.48
CA ASP A 54 -14.00 3.33 7.77
C ASP A 54 -12.91 2.31 7.44
N LEU A 55 -11.73 2.78 7.05
CA LEU A 55 -10.58 1.94 6.74
C LEU A 55 -10.03 1.24 7.99
N LYS A 56 -9.93 1.95 9.11
CA LYS A 56 -9.57 1.35 10.42
C LYS A 56 -10.56 0.27 10.83
N PHE A 57 -11.86 0.53 10.69
CA PHE A 57 -12.88 -0.47 11.00
C PHE A 57 -12.72 -1.73 10.13
N LEU A 58 -12.54 -1.54 8.81
CA LEU A 58 -12.34 -2.62 7.86
C LEU A 58 -11.09 -3.46 8.18
N PHE A 59 -9.95 -2.82 8.41
CA PHE A 59 -8.72 -3.51 8.79
C PHE A 59 -8.86 -4.21 10.14
N GLY A 60 -9.53 -3.59 11.11
CA GLY A 60 -9.85 -4.20 12.39
C GLY A 60 -10.67 -5.49 12.27
N LEU A 61 -11.56 -5.56 11.27
CA LEU A 61 -12.37 -6.75 10.96
C LEU A 61 -11.52 -7.84 10.27
N LEU A 62 -10.74 -7.47 9.27
CA LEU A 62 -9.82 -8.38 8.55
C LEU A 62 -8.75 -8.99 9.47
N ALA A 63 -8.37 -8.27 10.54
CA ALA A 63 -7.43 -8.78 11.54
C ALA A 63 -7.91 -10.08 12.20
N ILE A 64 -9.21 -10.19 12.47
CA ILE A 64 -9.83 -11.37 13.10
C ILE A 64 -10.12 -12.46 12.06
N MET A 65 -10.47 -12.07 10.84
CA MET A 65 -10.93 -12.99 9.80
C MET A 65 -9.79 -13.91 9.30
N PRO A 66 -9.96 -15.24 9.21
CA PRO A 66 -8.92 -16.13 8.68
C PRO A 66 -8.56 -15.82 7.22
N ASN A 67 -7.30 -16.08 6.82
CA ASN A 67 -6.78 -15.69 5.50
C ASN A 67 -7.59 -16.27 4.33
N PHE A 68 -8.09 -17.50 4.45
CA PHE A 68 -8.92 -18.09 3.40
C PHE A 68 -10.22 -17.30 3.21
N LEU A 69 -10.86 -16.80 4.28
CA LEU A 69 -12.06 -15.96 4.13
C LEU A 69 -11.73 -14.63 3.47
N ILE A 70 -10.57 -14.04 3.75
CA ILE A 70 -10.12 -12.80 3.09
C ILE A 70 -9.97 -13.06 1.59
N HIS A 71 -9.28 -14.13 1.22
CA HIS A 71 -9.11 -14.53 -0.18
C HIS A 71 -10.45 -14.78 -0.88
N TRP A 72 -11.36 -15.53 -0.23
CA TRP A 72 -12.71 -15.75 -0.74
C TRP A 72 -13.51 -14.45 -0.88
N SER A 73 -13.38 -13.51 0.07
CA SER A 73 -14.06 -12.23 -0.02
C SER A 73 -13.56 -11.39 -1.20
N MET A 74 -12.25 -11.41 -1.48
CA MET A 74 -11.67 -10.72 -2.63
C MET A 74 -12.14 -11.35 -3.94
N LEU A 75 -12.07 -12.68 -4.07
CA LEU A 75 -12.59 -13.39 -5.25
C LEU A 75 -14.08 -13.18 -5.43
N PHE A 76 -14.84 -13.13 -4.33
CA PHE A 76 -16.26 -12.86 -4.37
C PHE A 76 -16.51 -11.47 -4.91
N VAL A 77 -15.84 -10.43 -4.40
CA VAL A 77 -15.99 -9.04 -4.86
C VAL A 77 -15.61 -8.91 -6.35
N GLU A 78 -14.50 -9.50 -6.78
CA GLU A 78 -14.06 -9.50 -8.18
C GLU A 78 -15.07 -10.18 -9.12
N ASN A 79 -15.65 -11.30 -8.68
CA ASN A 79 -16.59 -12.09 -9.47
C ASN A 79 -18.06 -11.72 -9.22
N PHE A 80 -18.34 -10.71 -8.39
CA PHE A 80 -19.71 -10.29 -8.04
C PHE A 80 -20.35 -9.51 -9.18
N GLN A 81 -20.70 -10.23 -10.26
CA GLN A 81 -21.39 -9.65 -11.42
C GLN A 81 -22.92 -9.69 -11.29
N ILE A 82 -23.47 -10.45 -10.33
CA ILE A 82 -24.90 -10.81 -10.23
C ILE A 82 -25.58 -10.14 -9.00
N GLY A 83 -25.04 -9.01 -8.55
CA GLY A 83 -25.60 -8.23 -7.43
C GLY A 83 -26.49 -7.06 -7.88
N PRO A 84 -27.31 -6.50 -6.97
CA PRO A 84 -28.00 -5.24 -7.25
C PRO A 84 -26.98 -4.10 -7.44
N ASP A 85 -27.25 -3.20 -8.38
CA ASP A 85 -26.28 -2.21 -8.89
C ASP A 85 -25.63 -1.33 -7.80
N PHE A 86 -26.37 -1.02 -6.73
CA PHE A 86 -25.86 -0.20 -5.62
C PHE A 86 -24.76 -0.90 -4.80
N LEU A 87 -24.82 -2.22 -4.63
CA LEU A 87 -23.78 -2.99 -3.94
C LEU A 87 -22.55 -3.14 -4.83
N LYS A 88 -22.78 -3.41 -6.12
CA LYS A 88 -21.71 -3.59 -7.11
C LYS A 88 -20.81 -2.36 -7.20
N GLY A 89 -21.41 -1.17 -7.31
CA GLY A 89 -20.67 0.08 -7.41
C GLY A 89 -19.83 0.40 -6.16
N ASN A 90 -20.36 0.13 -4.97
CA ASN A 90 -19.64 0.44 -3.72
C ASN A 90 -18.55 -0.59 -3.40
N LEU A 91 -18.80 -1.88 -3.64
CA LEU A 91 -17.79 -2.93 -3.45
C LEU A 91 -16.60 -2.74 -4.41
N ALA A 92 -16.87 -2.43 -5.68
CA ALA A 92 -15.80 -2.16 -6.65
C ALA A 92 -14.95 -0.95 -6.25
N LYS A 93 -15.55 0.10 -5.68
CA LYS A 93 -14.78 1.26 -5.16
C LYS A 93 -13.87 0.87 -4.01
N ILE A 94 -14.37 0.08 -3.06
CA ILE A 94 -13.56 -0.42 -1.94
C ILE A 94 -12.41 -1.27 -2.45
N GLU A 95 -12.68 -2.18 -3.38
CA GLU A 95 -11.67 -3.06 -3.99
C GLU A 95 -10.56 -2.24 -4.68
N ILE A 96 -10.93 -1.27 -5.51
CA ILE A 96 -9.99 -0.39 -6.21
C ILE A 96 -9.20 0.44 -5.22
N GLY A 97 -9.83 0.97 -4.16
CA GLY A 97 -9.15 1.72 -3.11
C GLY A 97 -8.11 0.88 -2.37
N LEU A 98 -8.47 -0.32 -1.94
CA LEU A 98 -7.57 -1.24 -1.25
C LEU A 98 -6.41 -1.68 -2.14
N LYS A 99 -6.70 -2.09 -3.37
CA LYS A 99 -5.68 -2.45 -4.37
C LYS A 99 -4.76 -1.25 -4.66
N GLY A 100 -5.32 -0.05 -4.77
CA GLY A 100 -4.57 1.18 -4.96
C GLY A 100 -3.54 1.40 -3.85
N ILE A 101 -3.94 1.31 -2.58
CA ILE A 101 -3.04 1.46 -1.43
C ILE A 101 -1.95 0.38 -1.44
N ILE A 102 -2.32 -0.88 -1.63
CA ILE A 102 -1.36 -2.00 -1.59
C ILE A 102 -0.38 -1.94 -2.76
N TYR A 103 -0.85 -1.75 -4.00
CA TYR A 103 0.01 -1.71 -5.18
C TYR A 103 0.85 -0.45 -5.26
N SER A 104 0.32 0.70 -4.85
CA SER A 104 1.12 1.93 -4.77
C SER A 104 2.29 1.77 -3.81
N LEU A 105 2.07 1.19 -2.63
CA LEU A 105 3.13 0.90 -1.68
C LEU A 105 4.11 -0.15 -2.23
N TYR A 106 3.60 -1.25 -2.79
CA TYR A 106 4.43 -2.35 -3.28
C TYR A 106 5.34 -1.95 -4.46
N TYR A 107 4.88 -1.03 -5.31
CA TYR A 107 5.61 -0.54 -6.47
C TYR A 107 6.16 0.89 -6.30
N SER A 108 6.24 1.41 -5.07
CA SER A 108 6.70 2.79 -4.83
C SER A 108 8.21 2.99 -4.94
N ARG A 109 9.00 1.91 -5.11
CA ARG A 109 10.47 1.93 -5.12
C ARG A 109 11.08 2.72 -3.94
N LEU A 110 10.43 2.66 -2.77
CA LEU A 110 10.86 3.43 -1.61
C LEU A 110 12.26 2.99 -1.14
N PRO A 111 13.18 3.95 -0.92
CA PRO A 111 14.55 3.69 -0.50
C PRO A 111 14.59 3.44 1.01
N ASP A 112 14.29 2.21 1.44
CA ASP A 112 14.67 1.78 2.79
C ASP A 112 15.81 0.76 2.69
N HIS A 113 16.71 0.77 3.67
CA HIS A 113 17.90 -0.09 3.73
C HIS A 113 17.57 -1.59 3.71
N ASN A 114 16.32 -1.95 3.99
CA ASN A 114 15.79 -3.32 3.99
C ASN A 114 14.58 -3.51 3.06
N ALA A 115 14.26 -2.53 2.21
CA ALA A 115 13.15 -2.64 1.28
C ALA A 115 13.60 -3.36 0.00
N ASP A 116 12.93 -4.46 -0.33
CA ASP A 116 13.13 -5.25 -1.55
C ASP A 116 12.65 -4.52 -2.84
N GLY A 117 12.44 -3.19 -2.80
CA GLY A 117 11.95 -2.42 -3.93
C GLY A 117 12.80 -2.63 -5.19
N ASP A 118 14.11 -2.41 -5.10
CA ASP A 118 15.01 -2.63 -6.24
C ASP A 118 15.03 -4.09 -6.73
N LYS A 119 14.82 -5.06 -5.82
CA LYS A 119 14.69 -6.48 -6.18
C LYS A 119 13.42 -6.74 -6.98
N ILE A 120 12.27 -6.18 -6.57
CA ILE A 120 11.00 -6.28 -7.31
C ILE A 120 11.15 -5.73 -8.73
N PHE A 121 11.69 -4.52 -8.87
CA PHE A 121 11.89 -3.90 -10.20
C PHE A 121 12.89 -4.67 -11.06
N LYS A 122 13.93 -5.25 -10.46
CA LYS A 122 14.90 -6.11 -11.16
C LYS A 122 14.27 -7.41 -11.66
N VAL A 123 13.47 -8.09 -10.85
CA VAL A 123 12.76 -9.32 -11.23
C VAL A 123 11.74 -9.04 -12.35
N LEU A 124 11.08 -7.87 -12.32
CA LEU A 124 10.16 -7.44 -13.36
C LEU A 124 10.86 -6.98 -14.66
N GLY A 125 12.19 -6.87 -14.68
CA GLY A 125 12.94 -6.35 -15.83
C GLY A 125 12.66 -4.88 -16.13
N TRP A 126 12.19 -4.12 -15.15
CA TRP A 126 11.80 -2.72 -15.34
C TRP A 126 12.98 -1.80 -15.04
N GLU A 127 13.82 -1.55 -16.05
CA GLU A 127 14.88 -0.55 -15.98
C GLU A 127 14.34 0.82 -16.42
N THR A 128 14.35 1.80 -15.51
CA THR A 128 13.99 3.20 -15.81
C THR A 128 15.14 3.98 -16.47
N ASN A 129 16.18 3.29 -16.96
CA ASN A 129 17.32 3.93 -17.61
C ASN A 129 16.94 4.28 -19.05
N ILE A 130 16.29 5.43 -19.22
CA ILE A 130 16.06 6.02 -20.52
C ILE A 130 17.35 6.75 -20.91
N PRO A 131 18.08 6.32 -21.96
CA PRO A 131 19.29 6.99 -22.40
C PRO A 131 18.98 8.46 -22.71
N GLY A 132 19.55 9.39 -21.92
CA GLY A 132 19.37 10.83 -22.12
C GLY A 132 18.59 11.57 -21.02
N LEU A 133 17.94 10.88 -20.08
CA LEU A 133 17.40 11.52 -18.87
C LEU A 133 18.45 11.49 -17.76
N GLN A 134 19.21 12.58 -17.65
CA GLN A 134 20.09 12.82 -16.50
C GLN A 134 19.27 12.71 -15.21
N LYS A 135 19.76 11.90 -14.27
CA LYS A 135 19.18 11.63 -12.94
C LYS A 135 19.07 12.95 -12.16
N GLN A 136 17.98 13.71 -12.34
CA GLN A 136 17.80 14.98 -11.64
C GLN A 136 17.59 14.71 -10.15
N ASN A 137 18.63 15.02 -9.36
CA ASN A 137 18.63 15.61 -8.01
C ASN A 137 17.59 15.18 -6.95
N ASN A 138 16.98 14.00 -7.03
CA ASN A 138 16.09 13.51 -5.96
C ASN A 138 16.82 13.17 -4.65
N THR A 139 18.14 13.01 -4.69
CA THR A 139 18.97 12.73 -3.51
C THR A 139 19.06 13.92 -2.53
N GLN A 140 18.74 15.15 -2.95
CA GLN A 140 18.67 16.29 -2.03
C GLN A 140 17.33 16.34 -1.29
N LYS A 141 16.21 16.08 -1.97
CA LYS A 141 14.88 16.02 -1.33
C LYS A 141 14.76 14.85 -0.34
N GLU A 142 15.34 13.69 -0.66
CA GLU A 142 15.39 12.55 0.27
C GLU A 142 16.16 12.88 1.55
N LYS A 143 17.24 13.68 1.48
CA LYS A 143 18.00 14.09 2.66
C LYS A 143 17.29 15.14 3.52
N GLU A 144 16.40 15.94 2.94
CA GLU A 144 15.57 16.91 3.68
C GLU A 144 14.41 16.23 4.40
N LEU A 145 13.77 15.21 3.80
CA LEU A 145 12.70 14.45 4.47
C LEU A 145 13.21 13.61 5.66
N CYS A 146 14.41 13.03 5.57
CA CYS A 146 14.97 12.20 6.65
C CYS A 146 15.56 13.00 7.83
N ASN A 147 15.77 14.32 7.70
CA ASN A 147 16.47 15.13 8.72
C ASN A 147 15.58 16.17 9.42
N GLY A 148 14.25 16.04 9.38
CA GLY A 148 13.36 16.88 10.18
C GLY A 148 13.46 18.38 9.85
N GLY A 149 13.51 18.73 8.56
CA GLY A 149 13.49 20.13 8.11
C GLY A 149 12.10 20.74 8.20
N GLU A 150 11.97 21.82 8.97
CA GLU A 150 10.77 22.67 9.04
C GLU A 150 10.31 23.08 7.63
N ARG A 151 9.02 22.86 7.32
CA ARG A 151 8.41 23.31 6.05
C ARG A 151 8.35 24.84 6.04
N PRO A 152 8.98 25.57 5.09
CA PRO A 152 8.68 26.98 4.92
C PRO A 152 7.26 27.14 4.34
N ALA A 153 6.43 27.87 5.08
CA ALA A 153 5.07 28.22 4.69
C ALA A 153 5.08 29.22 3.53
N GLN A 154 4.91 28.75 2.29
CA GLN A 154 4.58 29.62 1.16
C GLN A 154 3.77 28.89 0.10
N PHE A 155 2.45 28.91 0.22
CA PHE A 155 1.51 29.01 -0.91
C PHE A 155 0.23 29.67 -0.40
N LEU A 156 0.17 31.00 -0.53
CA LEU A 156 -1.05 31.80 -0.71
C LEU A 156 -0.96 32.42 -2.10
#